data_AF-A0A7C9A2M6-F1
#
_entry.id   AF-A0A7C9A2M6-F1
#
_cell.length_a   1.000
_cell.length_b   1.000
_cell.length_c   1.000
_cell.angle_alpha   90.00
_cell.angle_beta   90.00
_cell.angle_gamma   90.00
#
_symmetry.space_group_name_H-M   'P 1'
#
loop_
_entity.id
_entity.type
_entity.pdbx_description
1 polymer ?
#
loop_
_entity_poly.entity_id
_entity_poly.type
_entity_poly.pdbx_seq_one_letter_code
_entity_poly.pdbx_strand_id
1 'polypeptide(L)'
;MINSSPPEFNLVKRCWKYLLSRMGVAEDILWASVSSETLFSVASLLKACSFEVTGKGQFKDEFVTAGGVPLSEISLNTMESKLKRNLFFAGEVLNIDGVTGGFNFQNAWSGGYIAGTSIGNLAAARIPLVETSM
;
A
#
# COMPACT_ATOMS: atom_id res chain seq x y z
N MET A 1 2.12 13.97 40.01
CA MET A 1 0.90 13.70 39.22
C MET A 1 1.27 12.82 38.03
N ILE A 2 0.75 11.60 37.97
CA ILE A 2 0.94 10.60 36.88
C ILE A 2 0.32 11.03 35.53
N ASN A 3 -0.19 12.27 35.46
CA ASN A 3 -0.72 12.90 34.26
C ASN A 3 0.35 13.42 33.27
N SER A 4 1.65 13.33 33.59
CA SER A 4 2.71 13.65 32.64
C SER A 4 3.23 12.37 32.00
N SER A 5 2.71 12.04 30.82
CA SER A 5 3.52 11.30 29.85
C SER A 5 4.90 11.96 29.82
N PRO A 6 6.02 11.21 29.87
CA PRO A 6 7.34 11.80 29.76
C PRO A 6 7.40 12.68 28.51
N PRO A 7 7.65 14.00 28.65
CA PRO A 7 7.63 14.92 27.51
C PRO A 7 8.68 14.54 26.45
N GLU A 8 9.74 13.85 26.86
CA GLU A 8 10.80 13.32 26.01
C GLU A 8 10.29 12.33 24.97
N PHE A 9 9.17 11.63 25.25
CA PHE A 9 8.58 10.66 24.33
C PHE A 9 7.58 11.30 23.35
N ASN A 10 7.18 12.55 23.58
CA ASN A 10 6.20 13.27 22.76
C ASN A 10 4.92 12.46 22.46
N LEU A 11 4.48 11.64 23.44
CA LEU A 11 3.30 10.80 23.29
C LEU A 11 2.03 11.57 23.64
N VAL A 12 0.97 11.31 22.87
CA VAL A 12 -0.37 11.82 23.19
C VAL A 12 -0.80 11.23 24.54
N LYS A 13 -1.26 12.08 25.48
CA LYS A 13 -1.69 11.66 26.84
C LYS A 13 -2.68 10.50 26.84
N ARG A 14 -3.61 10.49 25.88
CA ARG A 14 -4.55 9.38 25.62
C ARG A 14 -3.83 8.04 25.41
N CYS A 15 -2.80 8.04 24.58
CA CYS A 15 -2.01 6.84 24.28
C CYS A 15 -1.26 6.35 25.52
N TRP A 16 -0.63 7.28 26.25
CA TRP A 16 0.08 6.97 27.49
C TRP A 16 -0.82 6.28 28.53
N LYS A 17 -2.01 6.84 28.78
CA LYS A 17 -2.99 6.25 29.71
C LYS A 17 -3.43 4.85 29.27
N TYR A 18 -3.70 4.66 27.98
CA TYR A 18 -4.06 3.36 27.43
C TYR A 18 -2.96 2.31 27.64
N LEU A 19 -1.69 2.67 27.44
CA LEU A 19 -0.57 1.73 27.62
C LEU A 19 -0.40 1.31 29.08
N LEU A 20 -0.51 2.26 30.02
CA LEU A 20 -0.42 1.95 31.45
C LEU A 20 -1.59 1.09 31.92
N SER A 21 -2.82 1.40 31.48
CA SER A 21 -4.00 0.61 31.84
C SER A 21 -3.94 -0.81 31.28
N ARG A 22 -3.41 -0.98 30.06
CA ARG A 22 -3.20 -2.31 29.44
C ARG A 22 -2.26 -3.21 30.25
N MET A 23 -1.34 -2.63 31.01
CA MET A 23 -0.43 -3.36 31.90
C MET A 23 -0.96 -3.56 33.31
N GLY A 24 -2.14 -3.01 33.64
CA GLY A 24 -2.67 -3.03 35.01
C GLY A 24 -1.91 -2.13 35.97
N VAL A 25 -1.16 -1.13 35.47
CA VAL A 25 -0.49 -0.15 36.34
C VAL A 25 -1.53 0.83 36.88
N ALA A 26 -1.59 0.96 38.22
CA ALA A 26 -2.51 1.87 38.88
C ALA A 26 -2.25 3.33 38.49
N GLU A 27 -3.29 4.09 38.18
CA GLU A 27 -3.18 5.49 37.74
C GLU A 27 -2.62 6.44 38.80
N ASP A 28 -2.64 6.03 40.07
CA ASP A 28 -2.23 6.80 41.24
C ASP A 28 -0.94 6.27 41.90
N ILE A 29 -0.24 5.31 41.27
CA ILE A 29 1.03 4.78 41.77
C ILE A 29 2.09 5.89 41.96
N LEU A 30 2.61 6.02 43.17
CA LEU A 30 3.72 6.93 43.45
C LEU A 30 4.94 6.52 42.62
N TRP A 31 5.60 7.50 41.99
CA TRP A 31 6.81 7.26 41.19
C TRP A 31 7.89 6.48 41.95
N ALA A 32 8.06 6.79 43.24
CA ALA A 32 9.01 6.09 44.11
C ALA A 32 8.67 4.60 44.35
N SER A 33 7.43 4.20 44.10
CA SER A 33 6.93 2.84 44.28
C SER A 33 6.91 2.03 42.97
N VAL A 34 7.33 2.63 41.85
CA VAL A 34 7.41 1.93 40.56
C VAL A 34 8.66 1.06 40.55
N SER A 35 8.48 -0.26 40.39
CA SER A 35 9.59 -1.21 40.32
C SER A 35 10.35 -1.11 38.99
N SER A 36 11.62 -1.53 38.98
CA SER A 36 12.41 -1.66 37.75
C SER A 36 11.78 -2.65 36.76
N GLU A 37 11.12 -3.70 37.26
CA GLU A 37 10.39 -4.67 36.44
C GLU A 37 9.21 -4.02 35.72
N THR A 38 8.44 -3.18 36.43
CA THR A 38 7.35 -2.39 35.84
C THR A 38 7.88 -1.46 34.75
N LEU A 39 8.97 -0.73 35.00
CA LEU A 39 9.59 0.15 34.02
C LEU A 39 10.07 -0.61 32.78
N PHE A 40 10.69 -1.78 32.96
CA PHE A 40 11.14 -2.62 31.86
C PHE A 40 9.96 -3.12 31.02
N SER A 41 8.87 -3.49 31.68
CA SER A 41 7.65 -3.95 31.02
C SER A 41 6.98 -2.83 30.21
N VAL A 42 6.94 -1.60 30.76
CA VAL A 42 6.43 -0.41 30.03
C VAL A 42 7.31 -0.11 28.82
N ALA A 43 8.63 -0.14 28.99
CA ALA A 43 9.58 0.08 27.89
C ALA A 43 9.44 -1.00 26.80
N SER A 44 9.15 -2.24 27.19
CA SER A 44 8.92 -3.34 26.25
C SER A 44 7.63 -3.14 25.47
N LEU A 45 6.54 -2.76 26.14
CA LEU A 45 5.27 -2.46 25.49
C LEU A 45 5.37 -1.27 24.53
N LEU A 46 6.10 -0.21 24.90
CA LEU A 46 6.32 0.95 24.03
C LEU A 46 7.04 0.59 22.72
N LYS A 47 7.96 -0.37 22.76
CA LYS A 47 8.75 -0.80 21.59
C LYS A 47 8.10 -1.92 20.79
N ALA A 48 7.29 -2.75 21.44
CA ALA A 48 6.74 -3.98 20.87
C ALA A 48 5.28 -4.20 21.30
N CYS A 49 4.42 -3.22 20.99
CA CYS A 49 2.99 -3.28 21.27
C CYS A 49 2.27 -4.17 20.25
N SER A 50 1.91 -5.39 20.63
CA SER A 50 1.13 -6.29 19.77
C SER A 50 -0.35 -5.90 19.75
N PHE A 51 -0.99 -6.06 18.61
CA PHE A 51 -2.44 -5.89 18.44
C PHE A 51 -3.00 -7.11 17.70
N GLU A 52 -4.11 -7.64 18.19
CA GLU A 52 -4.83 -8.69 17.49
C GLU A 52 -5.64 -8.07 16.35
N VAL A 53 -5.47 -8.59 15.13
CA VAL A 53 -6.20 -8.13 13.95
C VAL A 53 -7.45 -8.97 13.78
N THR A 54 -8.61 -8.40 14.10
CA THR A 54 -9.91 -9.11 14.07
C THR A 54 -10.64 -9.00 12.73
N GLY A 55 -10.14 -8.18 11.80
CA GLY A 55 -10.75 -8.02 10.49
C GLY A 55 -10.17 -6.86 9.69
N LYS A 56 -10.77 -6.60 8.52
CA LYS A 56 -10.47 -5.45 7.67
C LYS A 56 -11.52 -4.36 7.93
N GLY A 57 -11.15 -3.08 7.82
CA GLY A 57 -12.06 -1.96 8.09
C GLY A 57 -13.36 -1.99 7.26
N GLN A 58 -14.49 -1.62 7.88
CA GLN A 58 -15.83 -1.66 7.26
C GLN A 58 -16.13 -0.51 6.28
N PHE A 59 -15.37 0.58 6.34
CA PHE A 59 -15.60 1.82 5.56
C PHE A 59 -14.57 1.98 4.44
N LYS A 60 -14.32 0.90 3.72
CA LYS A 60 -13.14 0.73 2.86
C LYS A 60 -13.26 1.50 1.54
N ASP A 61 -12.65 2.69 1.50
CA ASP A 61 -12.07 3.20 0.25
C ASP A 61 -10.80 2.38 -0.02
N GLU A 62 -10.95 1.20 -0.62
CA GLU A 62 -9.79 0.45 -1.11
C GLU A 62 -9.11 1.30 -2.19
N PHE A 63 -7.88 1.74 -1.93
CA PHE A 63 -7.17 2.63 -2.84
C PHE A 63 -6.63 1.93 -4.09
N VAL A 64 -6.41 0.60 -3.99
CA VAL A 64 -5.81 -0.25 -5.02
C VAL A 64 -6.32 -1.68 -4.86
N THR A 65 -6.50 -2.38 -5.97
CA THR A 65 -6.84 -3.80 -6.04
C THR A 65 -5.56 -4.65 -6.16
N ALA A 66 -5.39 -5.64 -5.28
CA ALA A 66 -4.37 -6.67 -5.43
C ALA A 66 -4.93 -7.84 -6.24
N GLY A 67 -4.19 -8.31 -7.25
CA GLY A 67 -4.69 -9.24 -8.26
C GLY A 67 -4.95 -8.58 -9.60
N GLY A 68 -5.42 -9.36 -10.58
CA GLY A 68 -5.73 -8.87 -11.93
C GLY A 68 -5.32 -9.85 -13.01
N VAL A 69 -5.21 -9.37 -14.24
CA VAL A 69 -4.77 -10.18 -15.39
C VAL A 69 -3.30 -10.65 -15.20
N PRO A 70 -3.00 -11.95 -15.32
CA PRO A 70 -1.64 -12.46 -15.11
C PRO A 70 -0.62 -11.86 -16.08
N LEU A 71 0.50 -11.35 -15.56
CA LEU A 71 1.58 -10.81 -16.39
C LEU A 71 2.23 -11.85 -17.30
N SER A 72 2.15 -13.13 -16.93
CA SER A 72 2.57 -14.25 -17.78
C SER A 72 1.82 -14.27 -19.12
N GLU A 73 0.59 -13.77 -19.17
CA GLU A 73 -0.28 -13.72 -20.36
C GLU A 73 -0.15 -12.42 -21.15
N ILE A 74 0.69 -11.48 -20.70
CA ILE A 74 0.88 -10.17 -21.33
C ILE A 74 2.30 -10.05 -21.89
N SER A 75 2.42 -9.50 -23.09
CA SER A 75 3.69 -9.09 -23.66
C SER A 75 4.07 -7.71 -23.13
N LEU A 76 4.92 -7.62 -22.12
CA LEU A 76 5.24 -6.35 -21.43
C LEU A 76 5.84 -5.26 -22.33
N ASN A 77 6.43 -5.63 -23.47
CA ASN A 77 6.97 -4.67 -24.44
C ASN A 77 5.89 -3.97 -25.26
N THR A 78 4.68 -4.54 -25.30
CA THR A 78 3.57 -4.07 -26.16
C THR A 78 2.25 -3.89 -25.41
N MET A 79 2.16 -4.48 -24.23
CA MET A 79 0.95 -4.65 -23.43
C MET A 79 -0.17 -5.46 -24.11
N GLU A 80 0.15 -6.19 -25.18
CA GLU A 80 -0.78 -7.08 -25.89
C GLU A 80 -0.94 -8.41 -25.13
N SER A 81 -2.15 -8.96 -25.16
CA SER A 81 -2.43 -10.32 -24.73
C SER A 81 -1.70 -11.34 -25.61
N LYS A 82 -0.99 -12.26 -24.98
CA LYS A 82 -0.41 -13.43 -25.64
C LYS A 82 -1.47 -14.44 -26.09
N LEU A 83 -2.69 -14.35 -25.55
CA LEU A 83 -3.78 -15.28 -25.81
C LEU A 83 -4.73 -14.78 -26.91
N LYS A 84 -4.87 -13.45 -27.07
CA LYS A 84 -5.77 -12.84 -28.04
C LYS A 84 -5.09 -11.64 -28.72
N ARG A 85 -4.87 -11.77 -30.03
CA ARG A 85 -4.31 -10.68 -30.84
C ARG A 85 -5.23 -9.46 -30.84
N ASN A 86 -4.62 -8.28 -30.84
CA ASN A 86 -5.25 -6.96 -30.79
C ASN A 86 -6.04 -6.65 -29.52
N LEU A 87 -5.85 -7.44 -28.45
CA LEU A 87 -6.39 -7.15 -27.12
C LEU A 87 -5.24 -6.68 -26.22
N PHE A 88 -5.39 -5.51 -25.60
CA PHE A 88 -4.36 -4.88 -24.79
C PHE A 88 -4.87 -4.58 -23.38
N PHE A 89 -3.97 -4.63 -22.40
CA PHE A 89 -4.26 -4.36 -21.00
C PHE A 89 -3.22 -3.43 -20.41
N ALA A 90 -3.65 -2.40 -19.69
CA ALA A 90 -2.76 -1.45 -19.03
C ALA A 90 -3.39 -0.90 -17.75
N GLY A 91 -2.55 -0.49 -16.79
CA GLY A 91 -3.01 0.03 -15.50
C GLY A 91 -3.45 -1.07 -14.52
N GLU A 92 -4.33 -0.70 -13.60
CA GLU A 92 -4.72 -1.50 -12.43
C GLU A 92 -5.47 -2.80 -12.78
N VAL A 93 -5.93 -2.97 -14.02
CA VAL A 93 -6.52 -4.24 -14.47
C VAL A 93 -5.51 -5.39 -14.50
N LEU A 94 -4.22 -5.07 -14.62
CA LEU A 94 -3.13 -6.03 -14.58
C LEU A 94 -2.86 -6.45 -13.14
N ASN A 95 -2.32 -7.66 -12.96
CA ASN A 95 -1.86 -8.13 -11.66
C ASN A 95 -0.57 -7.41 -11.22
N ILE A 96 -0.70 -6.11 -10.91
CA ILE A 96 0.34 -5.19 -10.47
C ILE A 96 -0.26 -4.27 -9.40
N ASP A 97 0.13 -4.49 -8.15
CA ASP A 97 -0.17 -3.61 -7.02
C ASP A 97 1.13 -3.03 -6.44
N GLY A 98 1.27 -1.72 -6.51
CA GLY A 98 2.41 -0.99 -5.95
C GLY A 98 2.14 -0.51 -4.53
N VAL A 99 3.21 -0.30 -3.76
CA VAL A 99 3.13 0.41 -2.47
C VAL A 99 2.62 1.85 -2.66
N THR A 100 2.13 2.47 -1.59
CA THR A 100 1.74 3.89 -1.61
C THR A 100 2.92 4.79 -1.95
N GLY A 101 2.66 5.92 -2.61
CA GLY A 101 3.71 6.88 -3.03
C GLY A 101 3.81 7.11 -4.54
N GLY A 102 2.75 6.81 -5.30
CA GLY A 102 2.67 7.11 -6.74
C GLY A 102 3.03 5.95 -7.67
N PHE A 103 3.41 4.78 -7.15
CA PHE A 103 3.80 3.62 -7.97
C PHE A 103 2.67 3.08 -8.85
N ASN A 104 1.43 3.05 -8.34
CA ASN A 104 0.27 2.61 -9.12
C ASN A 104 -0.02 3.56 -10.29
N PHE A 105 0.15 4.88 -10.09
CA PHE A 105 0.08 5.86 -11.16
C PHE A 105 1.20 5.63 -12.18
N GLN A 106 2.44 5.44 -11.73
CA GLN A 106 3.55 5.16 -12.63
C GLN A 106 3.28 3.93 -13.50
N ASN A 107 2.74 2.84 -12.93
CA ASN A 107 2.31 1.66 -13.66
C ASN A 107 1.25 1.99 -14.72
N ALA A 108 0.21 2.75 -14.34
CA ALA A 108 -0.85 3.15 -15.26
C ALA A 108 -0.32 4.00 -16.42
N TRP A 109 0.55 4.98 -16.15
CA TRP A 109 1.10 5.86 -17.18
C TRP A 109 2.05 5.12 -18.13
N SER A 110 3.02 4.38 -17.58
CA SER A 110 3.97 3.63 -18.40
C SER A 110 3.28 2.54 -19.22
N GLY A 111 2.37 1.76 -18.61
CA GLY A 111 1.62 0.74 -19.32
C GLY A 111 0.71 1.32 -20.40
N GLY A 112 0.00 2.41 -20.09
CA GLY A 112 -0.86 3.10 -21.05
C GLY A 112 -0.08 3.64 -22.25
N TYR A 113 1.10 4.23 -22.01
CA TYR A 113 1.99 4.70 -23.08
C TYR A 113 2.46 3.57 -24.00
N ILE A 114 2.91 2.44 -23.44
CA ILE A 114 3.37 1.29 -24.21
C ILE A 114 2.23 0.69 -25.04
N ALA A 115 1.06 0.49 -24.41
CA ALA A 115 -0.13 -0.04 -25.09
C ALA A 115 -0.56 0.88 -26.24
N GLY A 116 -0.74 2.18 -25.97
CA GLY A 116 -1.17 3.16 -26.95
C GLY A 116 -0.23 3.28 -28.14
N THR A 117 1.08 3.31 -27.90
CA THR A 117 2.10 3.35 -28.97
C THR A 117 2.06 2.09 -29.83
N SER A 118 1.92 0.92 -29.20
CA SER A 118 1.85 -0.37 -29.90
C SER A 118 0.59 -0.48 -30.77
N ILE A 119 -0.55 -0.03 -30.25
CA ILE A 119 -1.81 0.05 -31.00
C ILE A 119 -1.65 0.98 -32.22
N GLY A 120 -1.06 2.17 -32.03
CA GLY A 120 -0.83 3.13 -33.11
C GLY A 120 0.03 2.55 -34.24
N ASN A 121 1.14 1.90 -33.89
CA ASN A 121 2.03 1.26 -34.87
C ASN A 121 1.33 0.13 -35.64
N LEU A 122 0.57 -0.72 -34.95
CA LEU A 122 -0.19 -1.80 -35.59
C LEU A 122 -1.29 -1.29 -36.51
N ALA A 123 -1.95 -0.18 -36.14
CA ALA A 123 -2.95 0.45 -36.98
C ALA A 123 -2.33 1.05 -38.25
N ALA A 124 -1.21 1.76 -38.13
CA ALA A 124 -0.49 2.35 -39.27
C ALA A 124 0.00 1.28 -40.25
N ALA A 125 0.51 0.15 -39.75
CA ALA A 125 0.96 -0.97 -40.58
C ALA A 125 -0.16 -1.70 -41.33
N ARG A 126 -1.44 -1.46 -40.98
CA ARG A 126 -2.61 -2.05 -41.63
C ARG A 126 -3.23 -1.16 -42.70
N ILE A 127 -2.80 0.09 -42.82
CA ILE A 127 -3.24 0.96 -43.91
C ILE A 127 -2.55 0.48 -45.19
N PRO A 128 -3.28 0.00 -46.22
CA PRO A 128 -2.66 -0.32 -47.49
C PRO A 128 -2.01 0.96 -48.03
N LEU A 129 -0.75 0.87 -48.46
CA LEU A 129 -0.15 1.89 -49.31
C LEU A 129 -1.04 1.95 -50.56
N VAL A 130 -1.88 2.98 -50.67
CA VAL A 130 -2.54 3.27 -51.94
C VAL A 130 -1.40 3.53 -52.93
N GLU A 131 -1.27 2.66 -53.93
CA GLU A 131 -0.36 2.84 -55.05
C GLU A 131 -0.64 4.21 -55.67
N THR A 132 0.20 5.21 -55.38
CA THR A 132 0.34 6.38 -56.23
C THR A 132 1.16 5.98 -57.45
N SER A 133 0.50 5.32 -58.38
CA SER A 133 0.93 5.24 -59.78
C SER A 133 0.05 6.17 -60.62
N MET A 134 0.55 7.38 -60.85
CA MET A 134 0.33 8.18 -62.06
C MET A 134 1.68 8.80 -62.45
#